data_AF-A0A923YTQ8-F1
#
_entry.id   AF-A0A923YTQ8-F1
#
_cell.length_a   1.000
_cell.length_b   1.000
_cell.length_c   1.000
_cell.angle_alpha   90.00
_cell.angle_beta   90.00
_cell.angle_gamma   90.00
#
_symmetry.space_group_name_H-M   'P 1'
#
loop_
_entity.id
_entity.type
_entity.pdbx_description
1 polymer ?
#
loop_
_entity_poly.entity_id
_entity_poly.type
_entity_poly.pdbx_seq_one_letter_code
_entity_poly.pdbx_strand_id
1 'polypeptide(L)' 'MKKIAIIMGGYSSEFEISLKSGNVVYKNLDPEKFTGYRIQITKSNWLYIDQNNNEFA' A
#
# COMPACT_ATOMS: atom_id res chain seq x y z
N MET A 1 1.95 4.34 19.15
CA MET A 1 2.09 3.74 17.81
C MET A 1 0.81 4.00 17.01
N LYS A 2 0.90 4.72 15.88
CA LYS A 2 -0.27 5.10 15.07
C LYS A 2 -0.38 4.16 13.85
N LYS A 3 -1.60 3.77 13.48
CA LYS A 3 -1.84 2.93 12.29
C LYS A 3 -2.12 3.83 11.09
N ILE A 4 -1.41 3.60 9.98
CA ILE A 4 -1.57 4.38 8.74
C ILE A 4 -1.85 3.41 7.59
N ALA A 5 -2.94 3.64 6.88
CA ALA A 5 -3.24 2.96 5.63
C ALA A 5 -2.66 3.76 4.46
N ILE A 6 -1.82 3.10 3.65
CA ILE A 6 -1.21 3.63 2.44
C ILE A 6 -1.99 3.06 1.27
N ILE A 7 -2.79 3.91 0.64
CA ILE A 7 -3.61 3.54 -0.51
C ILE A 7 -2.80 3.77 -1.78
N MET A 8 -2.72 2.74 -2.63
CA MET A 8 -1.92 2.74 -3.85
C MET A 8 -2.64 1.98 -4.97
N GLY A 9 -2.24 2.19 -6.23
CA GLY A 9 -2.92 1.68 -7.42
C GLY A 9 -3.97 2.66 -7.96
N GLY A 10 -5.16 2.15 -8.28
CA GLY A 10 -6.28 2.88 -8.88
C GLY A 10 -6.61 2.43 -10.31
N TYR A 11 -7.78 2.85 -10.82
CA TYR A 11 -8.20 2.63 -12.21
C TYR A 11 -7.50 3.62 -13.15
N SER A 12 -6.19 3.49 -13.33
CA SER A 12 -5.39 4.35 -14.22
C SER A 12 -4.30 3.55 -14.93
N SER A 13 -3.84 4.05 -16.08
CA SER A 13 -2.61 3.58 -16.75
C SER A 13 -1.38 3.75 -15.86
N GLU A 14 -1.45 4.60 -14.83
CA GLU A 14 -0.40 4.84 -13.84
C GLU A 14 -0.45 3.87 -12.66
N PHE A 15 -1.24 2.80 -12.73
CA PHE A 15 -1.38 1.81 -11.66
C PHE A 15 -0.02 1.35 -11.11
N GLU A 16 0.89 0.90 -11.98
CA GLU A 16 2.23 0.45 -11.56
C GLU A 16 3.09 1.59 -10.96
N ILE A 17 2.90 2.81 -11.43
CA ILE A 17 3.61 4.00 -10.91
C ILE A 17 3.11 4.30 -9.49
N SER A 18 1.80 4.24 -9.27
CA SER A 18 1.16 4.42 -7.97
C SER A 18 1.62 3.36 -6.96
N LEU A 19 1.75 2.09 -7.37
CA LEU A 19 2.31 1.03 -6.53
C LEU A 19 3.77 1.28 -6.13
N LYS A 20 4.61 1.73 -7.07
CA LYS A 20 6.02 2.06 -6.79
C LYS A 20 6.12 3.19 -5.77
N SER A 21 5.39 4.28 -5.97
CA SER A 21 5.36 5.42 -5.06
C SER A 21 4.84 5.04 -3.67
N GLY A 22 3.75 4.27 -3.60
CA GLY A 22 3.20 3.79 -2.33
C GLY A 22 4.17 2.90 -1.55
N ASN A 23 4.93 2.04 -2.23
CA ASN A 23 5.97 1.22 -1.62
C ASN A 23 7.16 2.05 -1.10
N VAL A 24 7.52 3.14 -1.79
CA VAL A 24 8.56 4.06 -1.28
C VAL A 24 8.09 4.73 0.02
N VAL A 25 6.83 5.17 0.10
CA VAL A 25 6.26 5.72 1.34
C VAL A 25 6.28 4.69 2.46
N TYR A 26 5.85 3.46 2.20
CA TYR A 26 5.88 2.37 3.19
C TYR A 26 7.29 2.10 3.71
N LYS A 27 8.30 2.07 2.82
CA LYS A 27 9.70 1.84 3.20
C LYS A 27 10.33 2.97 4.02
N ASN A 28 9.88 4.21 3.81
CA ASN A 28 10.38 5.38 4.54
C ASN A 28 9.56 5.70 5.80
N LEU A 29 8.50 4.94 6.06
CA LEU A 29 7.68 5.12 7.25
C LEU A 29 8.46 4.68 8.48
N ASP A 30 8.57 5.55 9.49
CA ASP A 30 9.24 5.24 10.75
C ASP A 30 8.49 4.13 11.51
N PRO A 31 9.07 2.91 11.62
CA PRO A 31 8.39 1.76 12.21
C PRO A 31 8.26 1.87 13.74
N GLU A 32 9.03 2.75 14.39
CA GLU A 32 8.91 2.98 15.84
C GLU A 32 7.68 3.82 16.17
N LYS A 33 7.26 4.70 15.24
CA LYS A 33 6.13 5.62 15.42
C LYS A 33 4.85 5.10 14.76
N PHE A 34 4.96 4.41 13.64
CA PHE A 34 3.83 4.05 12.78
C PHE A 34 3.82 2.59 12.37
N THR A 35 2.61 2.03 12.26
CA THR A 35 2.36 0.75 11.61
C THR A 35 1.71 1.02 10.26
N GLY A 36 2.44 0.79 9.17
CA GLY A 36 1.95 0.95 7.81
C GLY A 36 1.14 -0.26 7.33
N TYR A 37 0.03 -0.01 6.65
CA TYR A 37 -0.78 -1.03 5.97
C TYR A 37 -0.89 -0.64 4.50
N ARG A 38 -0.49 -1.53 3.58
CA ARG A 38 -0.56 -1.25 2.15
C ARG A 38 -1.88 -1.76 1.61
N ILE A 39 -2.66 -0.87 0.99
CA ILE A 39 -3.94 -1.20 0.36
C ILE A 39 -3.82 -0.89 -1.13
N GLN A 40 -3.93 -1.92 -1.95
CA GLN A 40 -3.89 -1.82 -3.40
C GLN A 40 -5.31 -1.78 -3.96
N ILE A 41 -5.67 -0.69 -4.62
CA ILE A 41 -6.93 -0.56 -5.34
C ILE A 41 -6.71 -1.03 -6.76
N THR A 42 -7.33 -2.14 -7.13
CA THR A 42 -7.38 -2.62 -8.52
C THR A 42 -8.65 -2.13 -9.20
N LYS A 43 -8.82 -2.47 -10.49
CA LYS A 43 -10.03 -2.11 -11.25
C LYS A 43 -11.32 -2.69 -10.66
N SER A 44 -11.21 -3.78 -9.90
CA SER A 44 -12.36 -4.56 -9.46
C SER A 44 -12.45 -4.71 -7.95
N ASN A 45 -11.32 -4.71 -7.23
CA ASN A 45 -11.26 -5.01 -5.80
C ASN A 45 -10.18 -4.20 -5.08
N TRP A 46 -10.30 -4.15 -3.75
CA TRP A 46 -9.29 -3.59 -2.85
C TRP A 46 -8.57 -4.75 -2.18
N LEU A 47 -7.24 -4.75 -2.22
CA LEU A 47 -6.41 -5.81 -1.70
C LEU A 47 -5.49 -5.26 -0.62
N TYR A 48 -5.50 -5.87 0.55
CA TYR A 48 -4.49 -5.63 1.58
C TYR A 48 -3.23 -6.43 1.27
N ILE A 49 -2.08 -5.77 1.32
CA ILE A 49 -0.77 -6.38 1.09
C ILE A 49 0.00 -6.42 2.41
N ASP A 50 0.25 -7.62 2.92
CA ASP A 50 1.02 -7.81 4.16
C ASP A 50 2.53 -7.57 3.95
N GLN A 51 3.32 -7.64 5.02
CA GLN A 51 4.77 -7.49 4.97
C GLN A 51 5.52 -8.54 4.12
N ASN A 52 4.92 -9.71 3.90
CA ASN A 52 5.46 -10.78 3.07
C ASN A 52 5.00 -10.68 1.60
N ASN A 53 4.28 -9.61 1.25
CA ASN A 53 3.62 -9.40 -0.04
C ASN A 53 2.52 -10.43 -0.35
N ASN A 54 1.88 -10.99 0.67
CA ASN A 54 0.64 -11.75 0.49
C ASN A 54 -0.54 -10.79 0.29
N GLU A 55 -1.45 -11.17 -0.60
CA GLU A 55 -2.63 -10.40 -0.96
C GLU A 55 -3.87 -10.96 -0.24
N PHE A 56 -4.62 -10.08 0.43
CA PHE A 56 -5.86 -10.42 1.12
C PHE A 56 -6.99 -9.52 0.62
N ALA A 57 -8.11 -10.12 0.23
CA ALA A 57 -9.33 -9.40 -0.19
C ALA A 57 -10.27 -9.17 1.00
#